data_AF-A0A1M6BN27-F1
#
_entry.id   AF-A0A1M6BN27-F1
#
_cell.length_a   1.000
_cell.length_b   1.000
_cell.length_c   1.000
_cell.angle_alpha   90.00
_cell.angle_beta   90.00
_cell.angle_gamma   90.00
#
_symmetry.space_group_name_H-M   'P 1'
#
loop_
_entity.id
_entity.type
_entity.pdbx_description
1 polymer ?
#
loop_
_entity_poly.entity_id
_entity_poly.type
_entity_poly.pdbx_seq_one_letter_code
_entity_poly.pdbx_strand_id
1 'polypeptide(L)'
;MWQEIFIFVSNLIIPIMMLFFGITFKNQGPKKINGFYGYRTSMSMKNKETWNFAHRYCGKLWTKLGLITLFLSIIISLIILNFDEEIQGIVVAIIVTAQTILLIASIFPVEKELKKNFDKDGNRRIK
;
A
#
# COMPACT_ATOMS: atom_id res chain seq x y z
N MET A 1 -7.41 -26.70 11.16
CA MET A 1 -6.64 -25.94 12.17
C MET A 1 -5.31 -25.35 11.66
N TRP A 2 -4.26 -26.11 11.33
CA TRP A 2 -2.97 -25.50 10.91
C TRP A 2 -3.07 -24.73 9.58
N GLN A 3 -3.76 -25.30 8.59
CA GLN A 3 -3.97 -24.67 7.29
C GLN A 3 -4.80 -23.38 7.40
N GLU A 4 -5.88 -23.38 8.18
CA GLU A 4 -6.70 -22.18 8.43
C GLU A 4 -5.87 -21.04 9.04
N ILE A 5 -5.01 -21.34 10.02
CA ILE A 5 -4.11 -20.36 10.62
C ILE A 5 -3.13 -19.82 9.58
N PHE A 6 -2.54 -20.70 8.77
CA PHE A 6 -1.61 -20.31 7.70
C PHE A 6 -2.29 -19.39 6.68
N ILE A 7 -3.50 -19.74 6.23
CA ILE A 7 -4.32 -18.96 5.31
C ILE A 7 -4.67 -17.60 5.92
N PHE A 8 -5.12 -17.58 7.18
CA PHE A 8 -5.47 -16.37 7.89
C PHE A 8 -4.28 -15.41 7.99
N VAL A 9 -3.12 -15.90 8.43
CA VAL A 9 -1.89 -15.10 8.54
C VAL A 9 -1.47 -14.56 7.17
N SER A 10 -1.50 -15.41 6.14
CA SER A 10 -1.12 -15.02 4.78
C SER A 10 -1.98 -13.88 4.22
N ASN A 11 -3.29 -13.93 4.47
CA ASN A 11 -4.25 -12.92 4.02
C ASN A 11 -4.05 -11.54 4.68
N LEU A 12 -3.35 -11.49 5.82
CA LEU A 12 -3.12 -10.26 6.58
C LEU A 12 -1.77 -9.59 6.27
N ILE A 13 -0.85 -10.26 5.57
CA ILE A 13 0.50 -9.74 5.31
C ILE A 13 0.45 -8.42 4.55
N ILE A 14 -0.26 -8.36 3.42
CA ILE A 14 -0.33 -7.14 2.59
C ILE A 14 -0.95 -5.96 3.36
N PRO A 15 -2.14 -6.07 3.99
CA PRO A 15 -2.72 -4.94 4.71
C PRO A 15 -1.86 -4.50 5.90
N ILE A 16 -1.24 -5.42 6.63
CA ILE A 16 -0.30 -5.08 7.72
C ILE A 16 0.91 -4.31 7.18
N MET A 17 1.49 -4.77 6.07
CA MET A 17 2.62 -4.09 5.43
C MET A 17 2.25 -2.69 4.92
N MET A 18 1.07 -2.55 4.32
CA MET A 18 0.54 -1.23 3.91
C MET A 18 0.37 -0.30 5.12
N LEU A 19 -0.12 -0.81 6.25
CA LEU A 19 -0.25 -0.01 7.48
C LEU A 19 1.11 0.38 8.05
N PHE A 20 2.02 -0.57 8.17
CA PHE A 20 3.36 -0.35 8.70
C PHE A 20 4.12 0.72 7.89
N PHE A 21 4.20 0.55 6.57
CA PHE A 21 4.83 1.55 5.71
C PHE A 21 4.01 2.82 5.58
N GLY A 22 2.68 2.73 5.62
CA GLY A 22 1.77 3.86 5.61
C GLY A 22 2.04 4.84 6.76
N ILE A 23 2.07 4.32 7.98
CA ILE A 23 2.32 5.09 9.21
C ILE A 23 3.76 5.64 9.19
N THR A 24 4.73 4.80 8.82
CA THR A 24 6.14 5.20 8.73
C THR A 24 6.32 6.35 7.75
N PHE A 25 5.81 6.22 6.52
CA PHE A 25 5.95 7.25 5.48
C PHE A 25 5.15 8.52 5.75
N LYS A 26 3.99 8.41 6.42
CA LYS A 26 3.18 9.57 6.81
C LYS A 26 3.91 10.47 7.81
N ASN A 27 4.63 9.87 8.76
CA ASN A 27 5.35 10.58 9.82
C ASN A 27 6.74 11.02 9.36
N GLN A 28 7.52 10.10 8.80
CA GLN A 28 8.86 10.40 8.29
C GLN A 28 9.27 9.37 7.21
N GLY A 29 9.22 9.80 5.94
CA GLY A 29 9.85 9.05 4.85
C GLY A 29 11.38 8.99 4.99
N PRO A 30 12.07 8.20 4.16
CA PRO A 30 13.53 8.08 4.21
C PRO A 30 14.20 9.46 4.10
N LYS A 31 15.16 9.73 4.99
CA LYS A 31 15.79 11.07 5.10
C LYS A 31 16.60 11.45 3.86
N LYS A 32 17.15 10.48 3.15
CA LYS A 32 17.91 10.68 1.91
C LYS A 32 17.22 9.96 0.77
N ILE A 33 17.23 10.59 -0.40
CA ILE A 33 16.89 9.93 -1.65
C ILE A 33 17.90 8.81 -1.84
N ASN A 34 17.43 7.58 -2.01
CA ASN A 34 18.29 6.42 -2.15
C ASN A 34 17.60 5.39 -3.05
N GLY A 35 18.40 4.50 -3.64
CA GLY A 35 17.92 3.46 -4.54
C GLY A 35 17.40 2.21 -3.83
N PHE A 36 17.55 2.07 -2.52
CA PHE A 36 17.28 0.82 -1.79
C PHE A 36 15.86 0.76 -1.21
N TYR A 37 15.38 1.88 -0.65
CA TYR A 37 14.14 1.92 0.12
C TYR A 37 13.37 3.23 -0.08
N GLY A 38 12.05 3.10 -0.26
CA GLY A 38 11.10 4.22 -0.38
C GLY A 38 10.22 4.15 -1.62
N TYR A 39 9.37 5.17 -1.78
CA TYR A 39 8.57 5.42 -2.98
C TYR A 39 9.46 6.00 -4.08
N ARG A 40 9.93 5.12 -4.98
CA ARG A 40 11.01 5.38 -5.96
C ARG A 40 10.48 5.47 -7.39
N THR A 41 9.68 6.49 -7.68
CA THR A 41 9.31 6.82 -9.06
C THR A 41 10.23 7.91 -9.58
N SER A 42 10.36 8.01 -10.91
CA SER A 42 11.20 9.05 -11.54
C SER A 42 10.79 10.47 -11.10
N MET A 43 9.52 10.67 -10.78
CA MET A 43 9.00 11.94 -10.30
C MET A 43 9.32 12.19 -8.82
N SER A 44 9.15 11.18 -7.95
CA SER A 44 9.41 11.34 -6.53
C SER A 44 10.88 11.60 -6.24
N MET A 45 11.79 11.04 -7.04
CA MET A 45 13.23 11.10 -6.83
C MET A 45 13.91 12.37 -7.38
N LYS A 46 13.16 13.32 -7.98
CA LYS A 46 13.73 14.53 -8.58
C LYS A 46 14.51 15.39 -7.60
N ASN A 47 13.92 15.68 -6.44
CA ASN A 47 14.57 16.45 -5.39
C ASN A 47 13.98 16.08 -4.01
N LYS A 48 14.51 16.71 -2.97
CA LYS A 48 14.10 16.41 -1.59
C LYS A 48 12.63 16.74 -1.31
N GLU A 49 12.09 17.73 -2.00
CA GLU A 49 10.71 18.16 -1.82
C GLU A 49 9.72 17.18 -2.46
N THR A 50 9.94 16.78 -3.72
CA THR A 50 9.14 15.74 -4.40
C THR A 50 9.19 14.43 -3.63
N TRP A 51 10.36 14.09 -3.07
CA TRP A 51 10.57 12.87 -2.29
C TRP A 51 9.72 12.89 -1.01
N ASN A 52 9.80 13.98 -0.25
CA ASN A 52 9.05 14.13 0.99
C ASN A 52 7.53 14.16 0.71
N PHE A 53 7.12 14.83 -0.38
CA PHE A 53 5.72 14.89 -0.79
C PHE A 53 5.16 13.50 -1.12
N ALA A 54 5.89 12.75 -1.95
CA ALA A 54 5.50 11.40 -2.37
C ALA A 54 5.30 10.47 -1.17
N HIS A 55 6.25 10.44 -0.24
CA HIS A 55 6.17 9.61 0.96
C HIS A 55 5.02 10.04 1.87
N ARG A 56 4.83 11.34 2.09
CA ARG A 56 3.72 11.82 2.93
C ARG A 56 2.36 11.48 2.33
N TYR A 57 2.20 11.62 1.01
CA TYR A 57 0.94 11.30 0.33
C TYR A 57 0.71 9.79 0.27
N CYS A 58 1.71 9.02 -0.18
CA CYS A 58 1.69 7.56 -0.18
C CYS A 58 1.40 7.01 1.22
N GLY A 59 2.07 7.55 2.25
CA GLY A 59 1.87 7.15 3.64
C GLY A 59 0.43 7.33 4.11
N LYS A 60 -0.19 8.49 3.83
CA LYS A 60 -1.61 8.72 4.11
C LYS A 60 -2.52 7.76 3.36
N LEU A 61 -2.26 7.55 2.07
CA LEU A 61 -3.03 6.66 1.21
C LEU A 61 -2.96 5.21 1.71
N TRP A 62 -1.75 4.70 1.92
CA TRP A 62 -1.50 3.34 2.40
C TRP A 62 -2.02 3.10 3.81
N THR A 63 -1.97 4.09 4.70
CA THR A 63 -2.61 3.98 6.02
C THR A 63 -4.12 3.77 5.87
N LYS A 64 -4.78 4.57 5.02
CA LYS A 64 -6.23 4.48 4.80
C LYS A 64 -6.62 3.16 4.12
N LEU A 65 -5.95 2.82 3.02
CA LEU A 65 -6.22 1.59 2.27
C LEU A 65 -5.89 0.35 3.10
N GLY A 66 -4.74 0.33 3.79
CA GLY A 66 -4.34 -0.75 4.67
C GLY A 66 -5.35 -1.01 5.78
N LEU A 67 -5.92 0.04 6.41
CA LEU A 67 -6.98 -0.12 7.40
C LEU A 67 -8.23 -0.77 6.80
N ILE A 68 -8.71 -0.24 5.67
CA ILE A 68 -9.91 -0.77 4.99
C ILE A 68 -9.69 -2.23 4.59
N THR A 69 -8.57 -2.52 3.95
CA THR A 69 -8.20 -3.86 3.50
C THR A 69 -8.02 -4.82 4.67
N LEU A 70 -7.45 -4.37 5.80
CA LEU A 70 -7.29 -5.20 7.00
C LEU A 70 -8.66 -5.65 7.54
N PHE A 71 -9.58 -4.71 7.75
CA PHE A 71 -10.92 -5.02 8.25
C PHE A 71 -11.67 -5.98 7.32
N LEU A 72 -11.64 -5.71 6.01
CA LEU A 72 -12.28 -6.59 5.02
C LEU A 72 -11.67 -8.00 5.03
N SER A 73 -10.34 -8.10 5.13
CA SER A 73 -9.64 -9.38 5.15
C SER A 73 -10.01 -10.20 6.38
N ILE A 74 -10.08 -9.57 7.57
CA ILE A 74 -10.51 -10.24 8.81
C ILE A 74 -11.96 -10.72 8.69
N ILE A 75 -12.88 -9.87 8.23
CA ILE A 75 -14.30 -10.23 8.10
C ILE A 75 -14.47 -11.40 7.14
N ILE A 76 -13.86 -11.34 5.95
CA ILE A 76 -13.99 -12.42 4.97
C ILE A 76 -13.33 -13.70 5.49
N SER A 77 -12.16 -13.60 6.12
CA SER A 77 -11.51 -14.76 6.74
C SER A 77 -12.38 -15.44 7.80
N LEU A 78 -13.14 -14.69 8.61
CA LEU A 78 -14.07 -15.28 9.59
C LEU A 78 -15.27 -15.95 8.92
N ILE A 79 -15.79 -15.39 7.82
CA ILE A 79 -16.91 -15.96 7.06
C ILE A 79 -16.51 -17.29 6.43
N ILE A 80 -15.32 -17.37 5.82
CA ILE A 80 -14.89 -18.56 5.07
C ILE A 80 -14.55 -19.77 5.95
N LEU A 81 -14.38 -19.61 7.27
CA LEU A 81 -14.08 -20.72 8.20
C LEU A 81 -15.14 -21.84 8.18
N ASN A 82 -16.37 -21.51 7.77
CA ASN A 82 -17.47 -22.47 7.70
C ASN A 82 -17.58 -23.20 6.35
N PHE A 83 -16.68 -22.90 5.40
CA PHE A 83 -16.67 -23.50 4.07
C PHE A 83 -15.58 -24.57 3.97
N ASP A 84 -15.67 -25.44 2.96
CA ASP A 84 -14.63 -26.43 2.69
C ASP A 84 -13.30 -25.79 2.25
N GLU A 85 -12.22 -26.58 2.33
CA GLU A 85 -10.86 -26.14 2.06
C GLU A 85 -10.66 -25.64 0.62
N GLU A 86 -11.39 -26.20 -0.35
CA GLU A 86 -11.30 -25.79 -1.76
C GLU A 86 -11.84 -24.37 -1.94
N ILE A 87 -13.03 -24.10 -1.39
CA ILE A 87 -13.64 -22.77 -1.41
C ILE A 87 -12.77 -21.76 -0.66
N GLN A 88 -12.25 -22.13 0.52
CA GLN A 88 -11.35 -21.26 1.29
C GLN A 88 -10.12 -20.85 0.47
N GLY A 89 -9.48 -21.81 -0.20
CA GLY A 89 -8.31 -21.56 -1.05
C GLY A 89 -8.62 -20.61 -2.21
N ILE A 90 -9.73 -20.81 -2.92
CA ILE A 90 -10.16 -19.95 -4.03
C ILE A 90 -10.42 -18.51 -3.55
N VAL A 91 -11.17 -18.35 -2.46
CA VAL A 91 -11.50 -17.02 -1.93
C VAL A 91 -10.24 -16.26 -1.51
N VAL A 92 -9.30 -16.93 -0.84
CA VAL A 92 -8.04 -16.33 -0.40
C VAL A 92 -7.18 -15.92 -1.59
N ALA A 93 -7.08 -16.76 -2.64
CA ALA A 93 -6.36 -16.43 -3.86
C ALA A 93 -6.93 -15.17 -4.53
N ILE A 94 -8.26 -15.05 -4.59
CA ILE A 94 -8.94 -13.86 -5.13
C ILE A 94 -8.61 -12.61 -4.28
N ILE A 95 -8.70 -12.71 -2.95
CA ILE A 95 -8.43 -11.58 -2.06
C ILE A 95 -6.99 -11.12 -2.18
N VAL A 96 -6.01 -12.02 -2.08
CA VAL A 96 -4.58 -11.67 -2.19
C VAL A 96 -4.27 -11.05 -3.55
N THR A 97 -4.89 -11.54 -4.62
CA THR A 97 -4.78 -10.94 -5.96
C THR A 97 -5.34 -9.52 -5.97
N ALA A 98 -6.53 -9.31 -5.42
CA ALA A 98 -7.16 -7.99 -5.33
C ALA A 98 -6.33 -7.01 -4.47
N GLN A 99 -5.80 -7.47 -3.33
CA GLN A 99 -4.89 -6.70 -2.48
C GLN A 99 -3.62 -6.29 -3.22
N THR A 100 -3.04 -7.20 -4.00
CA THR A 100 -1.85 -6.93 -4.82
C THR A 100 -2.14 -5.90 -5.90
N ILE A 101 -3.26 -6.04 -6.61
CA ILE A 101 -3.72 -5.06 -7.60
C ILE A 101 -3.93 -3.70 -6.94
N LEU A 102 -4.56 -3.64 -5.76
CA LEU A 102 -4.76 -2.40 -5.01
C LEU A 102 -3.43 -1.72 -4.65
N LEU A 103 -2.44 -2.50 -4.21
CA LEU A 103 -1.11 -2.01 -3.87
C LEU A 103 -0.43 -1.39 -5.10
N ILE A 104 -0.45 -2.06 -6.26
CA ILE A 104 0.11 -1.55 -7.51
C ILE A 104 -0.68 -0.31 -7.98
N ALA A 105 -2.01 -0.39 -7.96
CA ALA A 105 -2.90 0.69 -8.40
C ALA A 105 -2.74 1.96 -7.55
N SER A 106 -2.31 1.84 -6.29
CA SER A 106 -2.03 2.98 -5.41
C SER A 106 -0.88 3.88 -5.90
N ILE A 107 -0.05 3.41 -6.85
CA ILE A 107 0.99 4.22 -7.49
C ILE A 107 0.36 5.36 -8.31
N PHE A 108 -0.71 5.10 -9.05
CA PHE A 108 -1.35 6.09 -9.92
C PHE A 108 -1.85 7.36 -9.20
N PRO A 109 -2.59 7.30 -8.07
CA PRO A 109 -3.03 8.51 -7.37
C PRO A 109 -1.85 9.29 -6.77
N VAL A 110 -0.79 8.62 -6.32
CA VAL A 110 0.42 9.31 -5.80
C VAL A 110 1.14 10.05 -6.93
N GLU A 111 1.36 9.40 -8.08
CA GLU A 111 1.96 10.02 -9.26
C GLU A 111 1.12 11.16 -9.84
N LYS A 112 -0.21 10.99 -9.86
CA LYS A 112 -1.15 12.04 -10.27
C LYS A 112 -1.02 13.26 -9.37
N GLU A 113 -0.99 13.08 -8.05
CA GLU A 113 -0.87 14.19 -7.12
C GLU A 113 0.53 14.83 -7.18
N LEU A 114 1.59 14.06 -7.40
CA LEU A 114 2.93 14.58 -7.67
C LEU A 114 2.94 15.50 -8.90
N LYS A 115 2.45 15.03 -10.05
CA LYS A 115 2.45 15.80 -11.31
C LYS A 115 1.54 17.02 -11.27
N LYS A 116 0.53 17.02 -10.39
CA LYS A 116 -0.35 18.17 -10.13
C LYS A 116 0.36 19.27 -9.33
N ASN A 117 1.24 18.91 -8.41
CA ASN A 117 1.92 19.87 -7.53
C ASN A 117 3.32 20.28 -8.05
N PHE A 118 3.94 19.47 -8.90
CA PHE A 118 5.30 19.69 -9.39
C PHE A 118 5.39 19.61 -10.93
N ASP A 119 6.31 20.36 -11.51
CA ASP A 119 6.71 20.24 -12.91
C ASP A 119 7.69 19.08 -13.16
N LYS A 120 8.08 18.87 -14.41
CA LYS A 120 8.99 17.78 -14.83
C LYS A 120 10.39 17.87 -14.20
N ASP A 121 10.77 19.05 -13.72
CA ASP A 121 12.06 19.35 -13.11
C ASP A 121 11.99 19.27 -11.57
N GLY A 122 10.78 19.05 -11.03
CA GLY A 122 10.52 18.92 -9.60
C GLY A 122 10.28 20.25 -8.89
N ASN A 123 10.09 21.35 -9.62
CA ASN A 123 9.73 22.63 -9.03
C ASN A 123 8.23 22.67 -8.76
N ARG A 124 7.81 23.36 -7.69
CA ARG A 124 6.39 23.55 -7.42
C ARG A 124 5.72 24.32 -8.54
N ARG A 125 4.57 23.83 -8.96
CA ARG A 125 3.65 24.62 -9.78
C ARG A 125 3.06 25.69 -8.88
N ILE A 126 3.35 26.96 -9.18
CA ILE A 126 2.69 28.10 -8.55
C ILE A 126 1.21 27.98 -8.93
N LYS A 127 0.34 27.94 -7.92
CA LYS A 127 -1.11 28.03 -8.09
C LYS A 127 -1.52 29.49 -8.09
#